data_AF-A0A318GVN5-F1
#
_entry.id   AF-A0A318GVN5-F1
#
_cell.length_a   1.000
_cell.length_b   1.000
_cell.length_c   1.000
_cell.angle_alpha   90.00
_cell.angle_beta   90.00
_cell.angle_gamma   90.00
#
_symmetry.space_group_name_H-M   'P 1'
#
loop_
_entity.id
_entity.type
_entity.pdbx_description
1 polymer ?
#
loop_
_entity_poly.entity_id
_entity_poly.type
_entity_poly.pdbx_seq_one_letter_code
_entity_poly.pdbx_strand_id
1 'polypeptide(L)'
;MSEIARRVGGSKATLYGYFPSKENLFLAVVEAEGQRHMAAAEAEVMSAIAGTLRDALIRLGEAVVTFMCSEVACSAHRMVLGAAGRSDIGQAFYEMGPKPALERVAVALSAAMDRNEIRRADPWVAAQHLSGLLTAEIQPRWFCRDLQALAPGEAQAIAERAVDVFSRGYSI
;
A
#
# COMPACT_ATOMS: atom_id res chain seq x y z
N MET A 1 -2.97 9.20 -23.54
CA MET A 1 -1.62 9.52 -24.10
C MET A 1 -1.59 10.83 -24.85
N SER A 2 -2.34 11.02 -25.95
CA SER A 2 -2.25 12.27 -26.76
C SER A 2 -2.49 13.54 -25.94
N GLU A 3 -3.55 13.56 -25.12
CA GLU A 3 -3.85 14.71 -24.25
C GLU A 3 -2.80 14.92 -23.15
N ILE A 4 -2.17 13.85 -22.67
CA ILE A 4 -1.10 13.93 -21.66
C ILE A 4 0.15 14.55 -22.30
N ALA A 5 0.60 14.04 -23.45
CA ALA A 5 1.72 14.59 -24.21
C ALA A 5 1.52 16.08 -24.55
N ARG A 6 0.29 16.48 -24.90
CA ARG A 6 -0.06 17.88 -25.16
C ARG A 6 0.13 18.77 -23.92
N ARG A 7 -0.17 18.28 -22.72
CA ARG A 7 -0.08 19.05 -21.47
C ARG A 7 1.34 19.11 -20.91
N VAL A 8 2.09 18.00 -20.95
CA VAL A 8 3.43 17.91 -20.34
C VAL A 8 4.56 18.27 -21.32
N GLY A 9 4.23 18.48 -22.60
CA GLY A 9 5.20 18.60 -23.67
C GLY A 9 5.74 17.22 -24.12
N GLY A 10 6.28 17.17 -25.33
CA GLY A 10 6.79 15.92 -25.92
C GLY A 10 5.80 15.19 -26.84
N SER A 11 6.13 13.96 -27.22
CA SER A 11 5.39 13.21 -28.23
C SER A 11 4.65 12.00 -27.65
N LYS A 12 3.58 11.57 -28.33
CA LYS A 12 2.89 10.31 -28.03
C LYS A 12 3.88 9.13 -28.07
N ALA A 13 4.77 9.11 -29.05
CA ALA A 13 5.79 8.06 -29.19
C ALA A 13 6.72 7.98 -27.96
N THR A 14 7.13 9.12 -27.42
CA THR A 14 7.93 9.18 -26.19
C THR A 14 7.19 8.53 -25.02
N LEU A 15 5.91 8.87 -24.80
CA LEU A 15 5.13 8.27 -23.71
C LEU A 15 4.94 6.75 -23.89
N TYR A 16 4.72 6.26 -25.10
CA TYR A 16 4.63 4.82 -25.36
C TYR A 16 5.97 4.10 -25.20
N GLY A 17 7.09 4.80 -25.42
CA GLY A 17 8.42 4.27 -25.15
C GLY A 17 8.66 4.00 -23.67
N TYR A 18 8.10 4.81 -22.78
CA TYR A 18 8.17 4.58 -21.32
C TYR A 18 7.04 3.68 -20.81
N PHE A 19 5.82 3.84 -21.33
CA PHE A 19 4.62 3.19 -20.83
C PHE A 19 3.85 2.53 -21.97
N PRO A 20 3.81 1.19 -22.05
CA PRO A 20 3.17 0.47 -23.15
C PRO A 20 1.68 0.79 -23.35
N SER A 21 1.01 1.26 -22.30
CA SER A 21 -0.40 1.67 -22.35
C SER A 21 -0.70 2.82 -21.40
N LYS A 22 -1.88 3.42 -21.55
CA LYS A 22 -2.38 4.47 -20.64
C LYS A 22 -2.55 3.93 -19.23
N GLU A 23 -2.96 2.68 -19.11
CA GLU A 23 -3.14 1.98 -17.85
C GLU A 23 -1.79 1.80 -17.15
N ASN A 24 -0.74 1.39 -17.88
CA ASN A 24 0.62 1.28 -17.32
C ASN A 24 1.14 2.64 -16.82
N LEU A 25 0.92 3.72 -17.57
CA LEU A 25 1.26 5.07 -17.10
C LEU A 25 0.49 5.42 -15.83
N PHE A 26 -0.81 5.10 -15.77
CA PHE A 26 -1.60 5.37 -14.57
C PHE A 26 -1.13 4.56 -13.37
N LEU A 27 -0.74 3.28 -13.56
CA LEU A 27 -0.16 2.48 -12.49
C LEU A 27 1.14 3.08 -11.96
N ALA A 28 2.03 3.56 -12.84
CA ALA A 28 3.26 4.22 -12.43
C ALA A 28 3.01 5.52 -11.64
N VAL A 29 1.97 6.27 -11.99
CA VAL A 29 1.54 7.45 -11.20
C VAL A 29 1.06 7.03 -9.81
N VAL A 30 0.25 5.97 -9.72
CA VAL A 30 -0.28 5.45 -8.45
C VAL A 30 0.85 4.92 -7.57
N GLU A 31 1.81 4.20 -8.15
CA GLU A 31 3.02 3.73 -7.47
C GLU A 31 3.81 4.90 -6.89
N ALA A 32 4.10 5.93 -7.70
CA ALA A 32 4.85 7.10 -7.26
C ALA A 32 4.14 7.85 -6.12
N GLU A 33 2.82 8.00 -6.19
CA GLU A 33 2.03 8.60 -5.11
C GLU A 33 2.04 7.74 -3.83
N GLY A 34 1.94 6.42 -3.97
CA GLY A 34 2.03 5.48 -2.85
C GLY A 34 3.39 5.55 -2.15
N GLN A 35 4.48 5.49 -2.92
CA GLN A 35 5.84 5.64 -2.41
C GLN A 35 6.02 6.98 -1.68
N ARG A 36 5.56 8.08 -2.27
CA ARG A 36 5.62 9.41 -1.64
C ARG A 36 4.86 9.47 -0.32
N HIS A 37 3.72 8.79 -0.23
CA HIS A 37 2.89 8.79 0.97
C HIS A 37 3.45 7.90 2.09
N MET A 38 4.04 6.76 1.72
CA MET A 38 4.48 5.73 2.68
C MET A 38 5.96 5.82 3.08
N ALA A 39 6.80 6.50 2.30
CA ALA A 39 8.27 6.49 2.48
C ALA A 39 8.74 6.78 3.92
N ALA A 40 8.15 7.78 4.58
CA ALA A 40 8.54 8.14 5.95
C ALA A 40 8.20 7.01 6.95
N ALA A 41 7.00 6.44 6.85
CA ALA A 41 6.54 5.39 7.75
C ALA A 41 7.26 4.05 7.50
N GLU A 42 7.58 3.74 6.25
CA GLU A 42 8.42 2.58 5.90
C GLU A 42 9.84 2.72 6.46
N ALA A 43 10.46 3.90 6.30
CA ALA A 43 11.79 4.16 6.85
C ALA A 43 11.82 4.00 8.37
N GLU A 44 10.76 4.42 9.05
CA GLU A 44 10.65 4.31 10.50
C GLU A 44 10.58 2.86 10.98
N VAL A 45 9.72 2.05 10.36
CA VAL A 45 9.61 0.60 10.62
C VAL A 45 10.94 -0.12 10.37
N MET A 46 11.66 0.27 9.31
CA MET A 46 12.98 -0.30 8.99
C MET A 46 14.09 0.12 9.94
N SER A 47 13.99 1.33 10.50
CA SER A 47 15.04 1.88 11.34
C SER A 47 15.03 1.30 12.75
N ALA A 48 13.86 0.97 13.31
CA ALA A 48 13.71 0.64 14.74
C ALA A 48 14.33 1.70 15.69
N ILE A 49 14.55 2.94 15.22
CA ILE A 49 15.35 3.97 15.94
C ILE A 49 14.51 4.76 16.96
N ALA A 50 13.17 4.68 16.92
CA ALA A 50 12.33 5.40 17.89
C ALA A 50 10.99 4.69 18.19
N GLY A 51 10.91 4.08 19.38
CA GLY A 51 9.66 3.53 19.94
C GLY A 51 9.53 2.02 19.87
N THR A 52 8.35 1.51 20.24
CA THR A 52 8.06 0.07 20.17
C THR A 52 7.72 -0.34 18.73
N LEU A 53 7.95 -1.61 18.36
CA LEU A 53 7.48 -2.17 17.08
C LEU A 53 6.00 -1.85 16.84
N ARG A 54 5.18 -1.95 17.88
CA ARG A 54 3.75 -1.63 17.84
C ARG A 54 3.50 -0.20 17.35
N ASP A 55 4.21 0.77 17.89
CA ASP A 55 4.01 2.18 17.51
C ASP A 55 4.45 2.44 16.06
N ALA A 56 5.54 1.80 15.62
CA ALA A 56 6.00 1.87 14.24
C ALA A 56 4.98 1.23 13.27
N LEU A 57 4.40 0.08 13.63
CA LEU A 57 3.35 -0.58 12.85
C LEU A 57 2.06 0.26 12.79
N ILE A 58 1.71 0.99 13.85
CA ILE A 58 0.56 1.91 13.83
C ILE A 58 0.78 3.04 12.85
N ARG A 59 1.95 3.69 12.86
CA ARG A 59 2.28 4.78 11.93
C ARG A 59 2.32 4.30 10.48
N LEU A 60 2.88 3.12 10.23
CA LEU A 60 2.79 2.47 8.92
C LEU A 60 1.34 2.20 8.52
N GLY A 61 0.55 1.65 9.43
CA GLY A 61 -0.86 1.34 9.20
C GLY A 61 -1.67 2.59 8.86
N GLU A 62 -1.45 3.70 9.56
CA GLU A 62 -2.11 4.97 9.31
C GLU A 62 -1.79 5.51 7.90
N ALA A 63 -0.52 5.46 7.49
CA ALA A 63 -0.10 5.85 6.14
C ALA A 63 -0.73 4.94 5.07
N VAL A 64 -0.75 3.61 5.29
CA VAL A 64 -1.38 2.65 4.37
C VAL A 64 -2.87 2.92 4.25
N VAL A 65 -3.59 3.05 5.37
CA VAL A 65 -5.04 3.29 5.38
C VAL A 65 -5.36 4.61 4.69
N THR A 66 -4.61 5.67 4.98
CA THR A 66 -4.80 6.99 4.37
C THR A 66 -4.62 6.93 2.86
N PHE A 67 -3.54 6.31 2.38
CA PHE A 67 -3.30 6.15 0.94
C PHE A 67 -4.38 5.30 0.26
N MET A 68 -4.72 4.14 0.82
CA MET A 68 -5.70 3.21 0.24
C MET A 68 -7.13 3.76 0.21
N CYS A 69 -7.42 4.78 1.01
CA CYS A 69 -8.69 5.50 1.01
C CYS A 69 -8.71 6.74 0.13
N SER A 70 -7.58 7.11 -0.50
CA SER A 70 -7.51 8.21 -1.45
C SER A 70 -8.28 7.91 -2.73
N GLU A 71 -8.75 8.95 -3.42
CA GLU A 71 -9.43 8.80 -4.71
C GLU A 71 -8.53 8.12 -5.76
N VAL A 72 -7.22 8.44 -5.76
CA VAL A 72 -6.26 7.88 -6.71
C VAL A 72 -6.08 6.38 -6.51
N ALA A 73 -5.91 5.93 -5.26
CA ALA A 73 -5.75 4.50 -4.95
C ALA A 73 -7.05 3.72 -5.21
N CYS A 74 -8.21 4.25 -4.78
CA CYS A 74 -9.49 3.61 -5.04
C CYS A 74 -9.79 3.48 -6.54
N SER A 75 -9.52 4.54 -7.32
CA SER A 75 -9.72 4.53 -8.77
C SER A 75 -8.81 3.52 -9.46
N ALA A 76 -7.54 3.45 -9.05
CA ALA A 76 -6.59 2.46 -9.55
C ALA A 76 -7.03 1.04 -9.22
N HIS A 77 -7.42 0.78 -7.97
CA HIS A 77 -7.87 -0.53 -7.54
C HIS A 77 -9.08 -1.02 -8.37
N ARG A 78 -10.10 -0.17 -8.57
CA ARG A 78 -11.28 -0.50 -9.39
C ARG A 78 -10.92 -0.75 -10.85
N MET A 79 -10.09 0.12 -11.44
CA MET A 79 -9.66 -0.02 -12.82
C MET A 79 -8.91 -1.33 -13.03
N VAL A 80 -7.99 -1.65 -12.12
CA VAL A 80 -7.19 -2.88 -12.16
C VAL A 80 -8.09 -4.10 -12.00
N LEU A 81 -8.91 -4.16 -10.97
CA LEU A 81 -9.80 -5.31 -10.75
C LEU A 81 -10.78 -5.52 -11.90
N GLY A 82 -11.30 -4.43 -12.49
CA GLY A 82 -12.19 -4.50 -13.63
C GLY A 82 -11.55 -5.06 -14.91
N ALA A 83 -10.22 -4.97 -15.03
CA ALA A 83 -9.46 -5.42 -16.20
C ALA A 83 -8.59 -6.67 -15.95
N ALA A 84 -8.31 -7.03 -14.71
CA ALA A 84 -7.37 -8.10 -14.34
C ALA A 84 -7.73 -9.48 -14.91
N GLY A 85 -9.02 -9.76 -15.14
CA GLY A 85 -9.46 -10.99 -15.79
C GLY A 85 -9.29 -11.02 -17.32
N ARG A 86 -8.87 -9.91 -17.94
CA ARG A 86 -8.78 -9.74 -19.40
C ARG A 86 -7.42 -9.19 -19.87
N SER A 87 -6.53 -8.82 -18.96
CA SER A 87 -5.19 -8.32 -19.29
C SER A 87 -4.22 -8.48 -18.12
N ASP A 88 -2.93 -8.37 -18.42
CA ASP A 88 -1.84 -8.48 -17.43
C ASP A 88 -1.72 -7.28 -16.48
N ILE A 89 -2.65 -6.31 -16.57
CA ILE A 89 -2.61 -5.10 -15.75
C ILE A 89 -2.72 -5.42 -14.24
N GLY A 90 -3.42 -6.51 -13.90
CA GLY A 90 -3.51 -7.00 -12.52
C GLY A 90 -2.16 -7.44 -11.98
N GLN A 91 -1.41 -8.21 -12.78
CA GLN A 91 -0.08 -8.67 -12.41
C GLN A 91 0.89 -7.49 -12.34
N ALA A 92 0.87 -6.59 -13.33
CA ALA A 92 1.71 -5.40 -13.32
C ALA A 92 1.44 -4.52 -12.09
N PHE A 93 0.16 -4.32 -11.74
CA PHE A 93 -0.21 -3.59 -10.53
C PHE A 93 0.31 -4.25 -9.26
N TYR A 94 0.19 -5.58 -9.15
CA TYR A 94 0.68 -6.32 -7.99
C TYR A 94 2.21 -6.20 -7.84
N GLU A 95 2.94 -6.40 -8.94
CA GLU A 95 4.41 -6.39 -8.98
C GLU A 95 5.00 -4.98 -8.77
N MET A 96 4.36 -3.93 -9.27
CA MET A 96 4.86 -2.54 -9.10
C MET A 96 4.39 -1.89 -7.80
N GLY A 97 3.21 -2.28 -7.27
CA GLY A 97 2.61 -1.63 -6.11
C GLY A 97 2.68 -2.46 -4.83
N PRO A 98 1.68 -3.31 -4.53
CA PRO A 98 1.57 -4.00 -3.25
C PRO A 98 2.74 -4.92 -2.88
N LYS A 99 3.30 -5.67 -3.84
CA LYS A 99 4.30 -6.71 -3.54
C LYS A 99 5.60 -6.13 -2.98
N PRO A 100 6.27 -5.14 -3.61
CA PRO A 100 7.48 -4.54 -3.04
C PRO A 100 7.23 -3.92 -1.66
N ALA A 101 6.05 -3.34 -1.41
CA ALA A 101 5.70 -2.80 -0.09
C ALA A 101 5.59 -3.91 0.96
N LEU A 102 4.92 -5.03 0.63
CA LEU A 102 4.85 -6.20 1.50
C LEU A 102 6.21 -6.83 1.77
N GLU A 103 7.10 -6.86 0.77
CA GLU A 103 8.46 -7.39 0.92
C GLU A 103 9.26 -6.56 1.93
N ARG A 104 9.16 -5.23 1.88
CA ARG A 104 9.80 -4.34 2.87
C ARG A 104 9.27 -4.57 4.28
N VAL A 105 7.95 -4.71 4.44
CA VAL A 105 7.33 -5.03 5.74
C VAL A 105 7.79 -6.41 6.24
N ALA A 106 7.87 -7.41 5.36
CA ALA A 106 8.33 -8.75 5.72
C ALA A 106 9.78 -8.73 6.25
N VAL A 107 10.67 -7.94 5.63
CA VAL A 107 12.05 -7.75 6.12
C VAL A 107 12.06 -7.16 7.53
N ALA A 108 11.25 -6.12 7.79
CA ALA A 108 11.17 -5.51 9.11
C ALA A 108 10.61 -6.48 10.18
N LEU A 109 9.57 -7.24 9.83
CA LEU A 109 9.00 -8.26 10.72
C LEU A 109 9.99 -9.39 11.01
N SER A 110 10.79 -9.81 10.02
CA SER A 110 11.87 -10.77 10.23
C SER A 110 12.89 -10.25 11.25
N ALA A 111 13.30 -8.98 11.13
CA ALA A 111 14.22 -8.38 12.08
C ALA A 111 13.62 -8.29 13.50
N ALA A 112 12.32 -8.02 13.63
CA ALA A 112 11.61 -8.03 14.91
C ALA A 112 11.53 -9.43 15.54
N MET A 113 11.35 -10.47 14.72
CA MET A 113 11.42 -11.87 15.16
C MET A 113 12.82 -12.23 15.67
N ASP A 114 13.88 -11.76 15.01
CA ASP A 114 15.27 -11.99 15.44
C ASP A 114 15.60 -11.27 16.76
N ARG A 115 14.94 -10.14 17.04
CA ARG A 115 15.02 -9.43 18.32
C ARG A 115 14.07 -9.99 19.39
N ASN A 116 13.31 -11.05 19.08
CA ASN A 116 12.36 -11.67 20.00
C ASN A 116 11.29 -10.67 20.52
N GLU A 117 10.88 -9.72 19.68
CA GLU A 117 9.77 -8.80 19.94
C GLU A 117 8.41 -9.42 19.57
N ILE A 118 8.43 -10.35 18.62
CA ILE A 118 7.30 -11.16 18.17
C ILE A 118 7.75 -12.61 17.95
N ARG A 119 6.82 -13.56 17.98
CA ARG A 119 7.11 -14.98 17.76
C ARG A 119 7.68 -15.23 16.35
N ARG A 120 8.55 -16.23 16.21
CA ARG A 120 9.01 -16.68 14.89
C ARG A 120 7.86 -17.24 14.05
N ALA A 121 7.81 -16.83 12.78
CA ALA A 121 6.87 -17.28 11.77
C ALA A 121 7.48 -17.04 10.37
N ASP A 122 6.75 -17.38 9.32
CA ASP A 122 7.08 -16.92 7.96
C ASP A 122 6.82 -15.39 7.87
N PRO A 123 7.86 -14.56 7.63
CA PRO A 123 7.70 -13.11 7.59
C PRO A 123 6.82 -12.62 6.44
N TRP A 124 6.79 -13.34 5.32
CA TRP A 124 5.94 -13.01 4.17
C TRP A 124 4.46 -13.23 4.49
N VAL A 125 4.15 -14.34 5.16
CA VAL A 125 2.79 -14.60 5.65
C VAL A 125 2.39 -13.57 6.72
N ALA A 126 3.30 -13.21 7.62
CA ALA A 126 3.04 -12.19 8.63
C ALA A 126 2.73 -10.81 8.01
N ALA A 127 3.49 -10.38 7.01
CA ALA A 127 3.22 -9.13 6.28
C ALA A 127 1.84 -9.15 5.59
N GLN A 128 1.46 -10.27 4.97
CA GLN A 128 0.14 -10.44 4.36
C GLN A 128 -0.99 -10.39 5.40
N HIS A 129 -0.82 -11.03 6.57
CA HIS A 129 -1.81 -10.95 7.65
C HIS A 129 -1.98 -9.50 8.13
N LEU A 130 -0.89 -8.77 8.35
CA LEU A 130 -0.96 -7.35 8.74
C LEU A 130 -1.68 -6.52 7.67
N SER A 131 -1.34 -6.69 6.39
CA SER A 131 -2.00 -5.99 5.29
C SER A 131 -3.50 -6.32 5.19
N GLY A 132 -3.88 -7.58 5.36
CA GLY A 132 -5.28 -7.99 5.41
C GLY A 132 -6.03 -7.32 6.56
N LEU A 133 -5.45 -7.24 7.75
CA LEU A 133 -6.04 -6.55 8.90
C LEU A 133 -6.20 -5.04 8.66
N LEU A 134 -5.19 -4.39 8.09
CA LEU A 134 -5.22 -2.95 7.77
C LEU A 134 -6.28 -2.60 6.71
N THR A 135 -6.60 -3.54 5.81
CA THR A 135 -7.53 -3.29 4.71
C THR A 135 -8.96 -3.73 4.99
N ALA A 136 -9.18 -4.60 5.98
CA ALA A 136 -10.48 -5.19 6.28
C ALA A 136 -11.61 -4.16 6.49
N GLU A 137 -11.33 -3.07 7.21
CA GLU A 137 -12.33 -2.05 7.53
C GLU A 137 -12.60 -1.07 6.37
N ILE A 138 -11.65 -0.94 5.44
CA ILE A 138 -11.76 0.02 4.33
C ILE A 138 -12.19 -0.62 3.02
N GLN A 139 -12.17 -1.94 2.92
CA GLN A 139 -12.59 -2.69 1.74
C GLN A 139 -13.98 -2.29 1.21
N PRO A 140 -15.02 -2.04 2.06
CA PRO A 140 -16.33 -1.60 1.56
C PRO A 140 -16.29 -0.31 0.72
N ARG A 141 -15.33 0.58 1.01
CA ARG A 141 -15.19 1.87 0.31
C ARG A 141 -14.79 1.69 -1.14
N TRP A 142 -14.11 0.60 -1.49
CA TRP A 142 -13.76 0.29 -2.87
C TRP A 142 -14.98 0.03 -3.75
N PHE A 143 -16.16 -0.25 -3.18
CA PHE A 143 -17.41 -0.42 -3.93
C PHE A 143 -18.23 0.88 -4.06
N CYS A 144 -17.99 1.89 -3.22
CA CYS A 144 -18.77 3.12 -3.19
C CYS A 144 -18.37 4.10 -4.30
N ARG A 145 -19.33 4.58 -5.10
CA ARG A 145 -19.05 5.63 -6.10
C ARG A 145 -18.50 6.90 -5.45
N ASP A 146 -19.19 7.37 -4.41
CA ASP A 146 -18.86 8.61 -3.71
C ASP A 146 -17.96 8.28 -2.51
N LEU A 147 -16.68 8.62 -2.62
CA LEU A 147 -15.70 8.43 -1.56
C LEU A 147 -15.72 9.64 -0.64
N GLN A 148 -16.37 9.48 0.52
CA GLN A 148 -16.22 10.47 1.59
C GLN A 148 -14.79 10.43 2.13
N ALA A 149 -14.25 11.59 2.50
CA ALA A 149 -12.97 11.65 3.18
C ALA A 149 -13.03 10.93 4.54
N LEU A 150 -11.92 10.35 4.97
CA LEU A 150 -11.79 9.87 6.35
C LEU A 150 -11.97 11.04 7.32
N ALA A 151 -12.67 10.80 8.43
CA ALA A 151 -12.67 11.74 9.52
C ALA A 151 -11.25 11.86 10.12
N PRO A 152 -10.89 13.03 10.69
CA PRO A 152 -9.61 13.17 11.38
C PRO A 152 -9.42 12.08 12.44
N GLY A 153 -8.27 11.39 12.41
CA GLY A 153 -7.93 10.30 13.33
C GLY A 153 -8.56 8.94 13.01
N GLU A 154 -9.46 8.85 12.02
CA GLU A 154 -10.10 7.57 11.66
C GLU A 154 -9.09 6.57 11.09
N ALA A 155 -8.14 7.04 10.26
CA ALA A 155 -7.06 6.20 9.73
C ALA A 155 -6.21 5.58 10.85
N GLN A 156 -5.82 6.40 11.83
CA GLN A 156 -5.06 5.97 13.00
C GLN A 156 -5.86 4.95 13.82
N ALA A 157 -7.14 5.20 14.07
CA ALA A 157 -7.99 4.29 14.84
C ALA A 157 -8.14 2.92 14.17
N ILE A 158 -8.25 2.87 12.84
CA ILE A 158 -8.26 1.61 12.06
C ILE A 158 -6.91 0.90 12.21
N ALA A 159 -5.80 1.62 12.05
CA ALA A 159 -4.46 1.07 12.20
C ALA A 159 -4.22 0.49 13.60
N GLU A 160 -4.65 1.18 14.65
CA GLU A 160 -4.54 0.72 16.04
C GLU A 160 -5.27 -0.60 16.28
N ARG A 161 -6.50 -0.76 15.76
CA ARG A 161 -7.26 -2.01 15.87
C ARG A 161 -6.60 -3.16 15.12
N ALA A 162 -6.18 -2.91 13.88
CA ALA A 162 -5.47 -3.90 13.08
C ALA A 162 -4.18 -4.37 13.75
N VAL A 163 -3.38 -3.43 14.27
CA VAL A 163 -2.12 -3.73 14.95
C VAL A 163 -2.33 -4.42 16.30
N ASP A 164 -3.39 -4.10 17.05
CA ASP A 164 -3.72 -4.82 18.29
C ASP A 164 -4.01 -6.31 18.01
N VAL A 165 -4.83 -6.60 17.00
CA VAL A 165 -5.12 -7.99 16.58
C VAL A 165 -3.84 -8.69 16.10
N PHE A 166 -3.05 -8.03 15.26
CA PHE A 166 -1.77 -8.56 14.80
C PHE A 166 -0.83 -8.87 15.97
N SER A 167 -0.64 -7.92 16.89
CA SER A 167 0.29 -8.06 18.02
C SER A 167 -0.09 -9.24 18.91
N ARG A 168 -1.39 -9.46 19.15
CA ARG A 168 -1.89 -10.62 19.90
C ARG A 168 -1.71 -11.94 19.15
N GLY A 169 -1.84 -11.94 17.83
CA GLY A 169 -1.64 -13.14 17.00
C GLY A 169 -0.17 -13.54 16.83
N TYR A 170 0.76 -12.62 17.11
CA TYR A 170 2.21 -12.80 16.99
C TYR A 170 2.97 -12.58 18.30
N SER A 171 2.29 -12.51 19.45
CA SER A 171 2.95 -12.42 20.76
C SER A 171 3.72 -13.71 21.08
N ILE A 172 4.68 -13.59 21.99
CA ILE A 172 5.50 -14.69 22.52
C ILE A 172 4.81 -15.31 23.73
#